data_AF-A0AAD7T4B7-F1
#
_entry.id   AF-A0AAD7T4B7-F1
#
_cell.length_a   1.000
_cell.length_b   1.000
_cell.length_c   1.000
_cell.angle_alpha   90.00
_cell.angle_beta   90.00
_cell.angle_gamma   90.00
#
_symmetry.space_group_name_H-M   'P 1'
#
loop_
_entity.id
_entity.type
_entity.pdbx_description
1 polymer ?
#
loop_
_entity_poly.entity_id
_entity_poly.type
_entity_poly.pdbx_seq_one_letter_code
_entity_poly.pdbx_strand_id
1 'polypeptide(L)'
;MVMSIGWNPYYKNTKKSMETHVIHTFKEDFYGEILSVVMVGYIRRERGFDTLDALITAIHGDIEEAKRSLDLPEHRKLQEDNFFRTSPKQIMNGH
;
A
#
# COMPACT_ATOMS: atom_id res chain seq x y z
N MET A 1 -0.54 -5.58 2.57
CA MET A 1 0.29 -4.38 2.35
C MET A 1 -0.31 -3.23 3.14
N VAL A 2 0.45 -2.17 3.40
CA VAL A 2 -0.08 -0.86 3.82
C VAL A 2 0.36 0.18 2.80
N MET A 3 -0.46 1.21 2.58
CA MET A 3 -0.18 2.29 1.62
C MET A 3 -0.33 3.65 2.29
N SER A 4 0.69 4.48 2.17
CA SER A 4 0.64 5.89 2.53
C SER A 4 0.29 6.72 1.30
N ILE A 5 -0.74 7.57 1.42
CA ILE A 5 -1.14 8.50 0.35
C ILE A 5 -1.06 9.92 0.91
N GLY A 6 -0.11 10.69 0.41
CA GLY A 6 0.24 12.00 0.96
C GLY A 6 0.47 13.07 -0.08
N TRP A 7 0.87 14.25 0.36
CA TRP A 7 1.32 15.33 -0.51
C TRP A 7 2.83 15.41 -0.50
N ASN A 8 3.46 15.53 -1.67
CA ASN A 8 4.91 15.70 -1.74
C ASN A 8 5.27 17.20 -1.56
N PRO A 9 5.90 17.60 -0.43
CA PRO A 9 6.21 19.00 -0.16
C PRO A 9 7.34 19.57 -1.05
N TYR A 10 8.16 18.71 -1.65
CA TYR A 10 9.38 19.12 -2.38
C TYR A 10 9.11 19.66 -3.79
N TYR A 11 7.99 19.28 -4.42
CA TYR A 11 7.72 19.62 -5.82
C TYR A 11 6.83 20.85 -6.03
N LYS A 12 6.51 21.62 -4.98
CA LYS A 12 5.65 22.84 -5.06
C LYS A 12 4.40 22.66 -5.96
N ASN A 13 3.78 21.47 -6.01
CA ASN A 13 2.60 21.23 -6.86
C ASN A 13 1.71 20.06 -6.40
N THR A 14 0.42 20.38 -6.20
CA THR A 14 -0.86 19.74 -6.60
C THR A 14 -1.04 18.23 -6.81
N LYS A 15 -0.05 17.36 -6.64
CA LYS A 15 -0.19 15.90 -6.87
C LYS A 15 0.07 15.08 -5.60
N LYS A 16 -0.78 14.08 -5.38
CA LYS A 16 -0.64 13.11 -4.30
C LYS A 16 0.49 12.11 -4.62
N SER A 17 1.31 11.79 -3.63
CA SER A 17 2.21 10.64 -3.65
C SER A 17 1.50 9.40 -3.11
N MET A 18 1.91 8.23 -3.57
CA MET A 18 1.47 6.94 -3.03
C MET A 18 2.70 6.05 -2.82
N GLU A 19 2.85 5.52 -1.61
CA GLU A 19 3.97 4.67 -1.22
C GLU A 19 3.42 3.41 -0.58
N THR A 20 3.83 2.23 -1.07
CA THR A 20 3.31 0.94 -0.61
C THR A 20 4.39 0.15 0.11
N HIS A 21 4.09 -0.32 1.31
CA HIS A 21 4.87 -1.31 2.02
C HIS A 21 4.18 -2.68 1.91
N VAL A 22 4.76 -3.58 1.15
CA VAL A 22 4.29 -4.96 1.05
C VAL A 22 4.74 -5.71 2.30
N ILE A 23 3.80 -6.37 2.99
CA ILE A 23 4.06 -7.10 4.23
C ILE A 23 4.64 -8.48 3.86
N HIS A 24 5.85 -8.47 3.32
CA HIS A 24 6.61 -9.63 2.88
C HIS A 24 8.10 -9.27 2.81
N THR A 25 8.96 -10.18 3.25
CA THR A 25 10.42 -10.03 3.11
C THR A 25 10.85 -10.55 1.75
N PHE A 26 11.20 -9.65 0.84
CA PHE A 26 11.79 -9.99 -0.46
C PHE A 26 13.28 -10.30 -0.32
N LYS A 27 13.81 -11.10 -1.24
CA LYS A 27 15.25 -11.43 -1.31
C LYS A 27 16.08 -10.34 -1.98
N GLU A 28 15.45 -9.58 -2.88
CA GLU A 28 16.05 -8.56 -3.71
C GLU A 28 15.03 -7.45 -4.01
N ASP A 29 15.53 -6.31 -4.47
CA ASP A 29 14.69 -5.20 -4.91
C ASP A 29 14.04 -5.50 -6.26
N PHE A 30 12.89 -4.89 -6.51
CA PHE A 30 12.07 -5.08 -7.72
C PHE A 30 11.84 -3.76 -8.48
N TYR A 31 12.85 -2.89 -8.55
CA TYR A 31 12.77 -1.65 -9.32
C TYR A 31 12.54 -1.93 -10.82
N GLY A 32 11.60 -1.20 -11.42
CA GLY A 32 11.22 -1.38 -12.82
C GLY A 32 10.10 -2.42 -13.03
N GLU A 33 9.79 -3.22 -12.02
CA GLU A 33 8.68 -4.17 -12.07
C GLU A 33 7.33 -3.49 -11.85
N ILE A 34 6.26 -4.15 -12.32
CA ILE A 34 4.89 -3.69 -12.13
C ILE A 34 4.36 -4.20 -10.79
N LEU A 35 4.00 -3.26 -9.90
CA LEU A 35 3.34 -3.57 -8.64
C LEU A 35 1.81 -3.43 -8.78
N SER A 36 1.10 -4.55 -8.80
CA SER A 36 -0.37 -4.59 -8.75
C SER A 36 -0.88 -4.48 -7.32
N VAL A 37 -1.80 -3.55 -7.06
CA VAL A 37 -2.34 -3.27 -5.71
C VAL A 37 -3.86 -3.14 -5.73
N VAL A 38 -4.52 -3.61 -4.67
CA VAL A 38 -5.94 -3.40 -4.40
C VAL A 38 -6.08 -2.77 -3.01
N MET A 39 -6.69 -1.58 -2.94
CA MET A 39 -6.99 -0.91 -1.66
C MET A 39 -8.34 -1.39 -1.14
N VAL A 40 -8.36 -1.95 0.06
CA VAL A 40 -9.55 -2.61 0.63
C VAL A 40 -10.14 -1.90 1.84
N GLY A 41 -9.40 -0.99 2.45
CA GLY A 41 -9.80 -0.31 3.67
C GLY A 41 -8.91 0.88 3.99
N TYR A 42 -9.34 1.68 4.96
CA TYR A 42 -8.67 2.89 5.41
C TYR A 42 -8.36 2.80 6.90
N ILE A 43 -7.09 2.99 7.26
CA ILE A 43 -6.62 2.84 8.65
C ILE A 43 -6.74 4.17 9.41
N ARG A 44 -6.10 5.24 8.92
CA ARG A 44 -6.06 6.54 9.60
C ARG A 44 -5.63 7.69 8.68
N ARG A 45 -5.85 8.92 9.13
CA ARG A 45 -5.34 10.15 8.46
C ARG A 45 -3.82 10.27 8.62
N GLU A 46 -3.21 11.04 7.73
CA GLU A 46 -1.86 11.58 7.93
C GLU A 46 -1.81 12.40 9.23
N ARG A 47 -0.72 12.25 9.98
CA ARG A 47 -0.47 12.98 11.23
C ARG A 47 1.02 13.25 11.36
N GLY A 48 1.36 14.37 12.00
CA GLY A 48 2.73 14.65 12.42
C GLY A 48 3.15 13.73 13.57
N PHE A 49 4.46 13.53 13.71
CA PHE A 49 5.07 12.80 14.81
C PHE A 49 6.21 13.64 15.37
N ASP A 50 6.23 13.81 16.69
CA ASP A 50 7.24 14.62 17.37
C ASP A 50 8.61 13.90 17.45
N THR A 51 8.62 12.57 17.30
CA THR A 51 9.83 11.75 17.34
C THR A 51 9.82 10.65 16.26
N LEU A 52 11.01 10.18 15.89
CA LEU A 52 11.17 9.04 14.98
C LEU A 52 10.56 7.76 15.58
N ASP A 53 10.74 7.52 16.87
CA ASP A 53 10.18 6.34 17.54
C ASP A 53 8.65 6.34 17.53
N ALA A 54 8.02 7.52 17.67
CA ALA A 54 6.57 7.65 17.57
C ALA A 54 6.07 7.34 16.15
N LEU A 55 6.82 7.76 15.13
CA LEU A 55 6.53 7.43 13.73
C LEU A 55 6.66 5.91 13.49
N ILE A 56 7.77 5.30 13.89
CA ILE A 56 8.01 3.85 13.75
C ILE A 56 6.90 3.06 14.46
N THR A 57 6.56 3.45 15.68
CA THR A 57 5.49 2.80 16.47
C THR A 57 4.15 2.87 15.75
N ALA A 58 3.81 4.02 15.16
CA ALA A 58 2.56 4.14 14.40
C ALA A 58 2.56 3.28 13.14
N ILE A 59 3.67 3.24 12.39
CA ILE A 59 3.79 2.38 11.21
C ILE A 59 3.62 0.91 11.57
N HIS A 60 4.25 0.43 12.65
CA HIS A 60 4.05 -0.93 13.13
C HIS A 60 2.59 -1.19 13.53
N GLY A 61 1.94 -0.23 14.19
CA GLY A 61 0.52 -0.30 14.52
C GLY A 61 -0.36 -0.44 13.27
N ASP A 62 -0.07 0.34 12.22
CA ASP A 62 -0.78 0.29 10.94
C ASP A 62 -0.61 -1.07 10.25
N ILE A 63 0.60 -1.66 10.31
CA ILE A 63 0.88 -3.00 9.76
C ILE A 63 0.07 -4.07 10.51
N GLU A 64 0.04 -4.01 11.84
CA GLU A 64 -0.70 -4.99 12.65
C GLU A 64 -2.22 -4.85 12.46
N GLU A 65 -2.74 -3.63 12.32
CA GLU A 65 -4.14 -3.41 11.96
C GLU A 65 -4.45 -3.99 10.58
N ALA A 66 -3.61 -3.69 9.58
CA ALA A 66 -3.80 -4.22 8.23
C ALA A 66 -3.81 -5.75 8.19
N LYS A 67 -2.92 -6.43 8.95
CA LYS A 67 -2.93 -7.90 9.05
C LYS A 67 -4.27 -8.40 9.59
N ARG A 68 -4.77 -7.83 10.69
CA ARG A 68 -6.05 -8.21 11.29
C ARG A 68 -7.23 -7.97 10.34
N SER A 69 -7.30 -6.80 9.70
CA SER A 69 -8.39 -6.49 8.78
C SER A 69 -8.34 -7.43 7.56
N LEU A 70 -7.16 -7.66 6.97
CA LEU A 70 -7.01 -8.52 5.80
C LEU A 70 -7.35 -9.99 6.06
N ASP A 71 -7.37 -10.42 7.33
CA ASP A 71 -7.82 -11.76 7.72
C ASP A 71 -9.34 -11.93 7.69
N LEU A 72 -10.12 -10.85 7.58
CA LEU A 72 -11.57 -10.93 7.47
C LEU A 72 -11.99 -11.63 6.15
N PRO A 73 -13.02 -12.49 6.15
CA PRO A 73 -13.42 -13.26 4.96
C PRO A 73 -13.68 -12.40 3.72
N GLU A 74 -14.27 -11.23 3.91
CA GLU A 74 -14.57 -10.28 2.84
C GLU A 74 -13.33 -9.63 2.18
N HIS A 75 -12.19 -9.60 2.89
CA HIS A 75 -10.93 -9.11 2.33
C HIS A 75 -10.10 -10.27 1.76
N ARG A 76 -10.09 -11.43 2.42
CA ARG A 76 -9.38 -12.63 1.93
C ARG A 76 -9.79 -13.03 0.52
N LYS A 77 -11.09 -12.97 0.18
CA LYS A 77 -11.56 -13.29 -1.17
C LYS A 77 -10.92 -12.43 -2.28
N LEU A 78 -10.45 -11.23 -1.95
CA LEU A 78 -9.80 -10.32 -2.92
C LEU A 78 -8.39 -10.76 -3.28
N GLN A 79 -7.74 -11.59 -2.45
CA GLN A 79 -6.42 -12.17 -2.76
C GLN A 79 -6.49 -13.09 -3.99
N GLU A 80 -7.64 -13.68 -4.25
CA GLU A 80 -7.87 -14.59 -5.38
C GLU A 80 -8.49 -13.91 -6.59
N ASP A 81 -8.67 -12.58 -6.56
CA ASP A 81 -9.29 -11.82 -7.64
C ASP A 81 -8.51 -11.98 -8.96
N ASN A 82 -9.25 -12.04 -10.07
CA ASN A 82 -8.68 -12.18 -11.42
C ASN A 82 -7.72 -11.03 -11.77
N PHE A 83 -7.84 -9.86 -11.13
CA PHE A 83 -6.90 -8.76 -11.24
C PHE A 83 -5.45 -9.20 -11.02
N PHE A 84 -5.18 -10.06 -10.04
CA PHE A 84 -3.82 -10.53 -9.74
C PHE A 84 -3.33 -11.67 -10.64
N ARG A 85 -4.25 -12.29 -11.40
CA ARG A 85 -3.95 -13.42 -12.30
C ARG A 85 -3.83 -12.99 -13.76
N THR A 86 -4.26 -11.77 -14.09
CA THR A 86 -4.26 -11.26 -15.45
C THR A 86 -2.88 -10.73 -15.82
N SER A 87 -2.46 -10.98 -17.06
CA SER A 87 -1.17 -10.45 -17.55
C SER A 87 -1.21 -8.92 -17.64
N PRO A 88 -0.13 -8.19 -17.29
CA PRO A 88 -0.11 -6.73 -17.34
C PRO A 88 -0.48 -6.16 -18.72
N LYS A 89 -0.15 -6.88 -19.80
CA LYS A 89 -0.47 -6.51 -21.20
C LYS A 89 -1.97 -6.46 -21.49
N GLN A 90 -2.80 -7.19 -20.76
CA GLN A 90 -4.26 -7.15 -20.93
C GLN A 90 -4.92 -6.02 -20.14
N ILE A 91 -4.31 -5.59 -19.03
CA ILE A 91 -4.83 -4.52 -18.16
C ILE A 91 -4.56 -3.14 -18.77
N MET A 92 -3.43 -2.97 -19.47
CA MET A 92 -3.01 -1.67 -20.04
C MET A 92 -3.70 -1.29 -21.36
N ASN A 93 -4.43 -2.20 -22.01
CA ASN A 93 -5.11 -1.95 -23.30
C ASN A 93 -6.52 -1.35 -23.15
N GLY A 94 -6.85 -0.81 -21.97
CA GLY A 94 -8.14 -0.20 -21.65
C GLY A 94 -8.20 1.33 -21.80
N HIS A 95 -7.27 1.93 -22.54
CA HIS A 95 -7.25 3.36 -22.85
C HIS A 95 -7.33 3.63 -24.36
#